data_AF-A0A0Q0U7G4-F1
#
_entry.id   AF-A0A0Q0U7G4-F1
#
_cell.length_a   1.000
_cell.length_b   1.000
_cell.length_c   1.000
_cell.angle_alpha   90.00
_cell.angle_beta   90.00
_cell.angle_gamma   90.00
#
_symmetry.space_group_name_H-M   'P 1'
#
loop_
_entity.id
_entity.type
_entity.pdbx_description
1 polymer ?
#
loop_
_entity_poly.entity_id
_entity_poly.type
_entity_poly.pdbx_seq_one_letter_code
_entity_poly.pdbx_strand_id
1 'polypeptide(L)'
;MPQGGVVILGIDEARNFALVGVAEPGALVQGLVDQARALVQPTPQIEAYPVDVDGVALVVAEIQALAPTQKPARTHGVPYLRQGDGDYEMNPNDIHMLNVAALNQTERQVYDAAPAPGASVSHLDKDLVKSYIQMARSSSRRLANMEEGQLLRVTSVINGEGVPTIAGLYALGEFRRVPCLRWW
;
A
#
# COMPACT_ATOMS: atom_id res chain seq x y z
N MET A 1 -8.92 9.55 -0.04
CA MET A 1 -8.45 9.47 1.36
C MET A 1 -7.30 10.45 1.54
N PRO A 2 -7.29 11.28 2.61
CA PRO A 2 -6.30 12.35 2.75
C PRO A 2 -4.87 11.81 2.82
N GLN A 3 -3.97 12.50 2.11
CA GLN A 3 -2.57 12.13 1.90
C GLN A 3 -1.60 12.84 2.85
N GLY A 4 -2.11 13.40 3.93
CA GLY A 4 -1.36 14.22 4.89
C GLY A 4 -2.04 15.56 5.07
N GLY A 5 -1.28 16.56 5.49
CA GLY A 5 -1.75 17.93 5.62
C GLY A 5 -0.63 18.89 6.01
N VAL A 6 -0.92 20.19 5.93
CA VAL A 6 -0.03 21.26 6.39
C VAL A 6 -0.77 22.06 7.45
N VAL A 7 -0.12 22.29 8.58
CA VAL A 7 -0.59 23.20 9.64
C VAL A 7 0.35 24.38 9.69
N ILE A 8 -0.20 25.59 9.70
CA ILE A 8 0.58 26.83 9.80
C ILE A 8 0.17 27.55 11.07
N LEU A 9 1.14 27.83 11.94
CA LEU A 9 0.98 28.60 13.16
C LEU A 9 1.44 30.05 12.95
N GLY A 10 0.72 30.99 13.56
CA GLY A 10 1.00 32.43 13.43
C GLY A 10 0.13 33.15 12.40
N ILE A 11 -0.94 32.50 11.94
CA ILE A 11 -1.94 33.10 11.05
C ILE A 11 -3.27 33.24 11.80
N ASP A 12 -3.93 34.38 11.66
CA ASP A 12 -5.27 34.64 12.19
C ASP A 12 -6.31 34.61 11.08
N GLU A 13 -7.04 33.50 11.02
CA GLU A 13 -8.11 33.25 10.06
C GLU A 13 -9.27 34.25 10.18
N ALA A 14 -9.63 34.68 11.39
CA ALA A 14 -10.70 35.65 11.62
C ALA A 14 -10.36 37.04 11.06
N ARG A 15 -9.07 37.33 10.88
CA ARG A 15 -8.56 38.56 10.26
C ARG A 15 -8.14 38.34 8.81
N ASN A 16 -8.87 37.51 8.06
CA ASN A 16 -8.60 37.22 6.65
C ASN A 16 -7.16 36.66 6.45
N PHE A 17 -6.80 35.68 7.29
CA PHE A 17 -5.48 35.04 7.29
C PHE A 17 -4.32 36.03 7.46
N ALA A 18 -4.50 37.03 8.34
CA ALA A 18 -3.44 37.99 8.64
C ALA A 18 -2.25 37.30 9.34
N LEU A 19 -1.04 37.75 9.00
CA LEU A 19 0.19 37.31 9.64
C LEU A 19 0.27 37.94 11.04
N VAL A 20 0.06 37.14 12.09
CA VAL A 20 0.17 37.57 13.49
C VAL A 20 1.54 37.22 14.07
N GLY A 21 2.13 36.13 13.56
CA GLY A 21 3.41 35.62 14.02
C GLY A 21 3.29 34.77 15.28
N VAL A 22 4.40 34.14 15.64
CA VAL A 22 4.51 33.32 16.84
C VAL A 22 5.69 33.74 17.71
N ALA A 23 5.51 33.64 19.03
CA ALA A 23 6.59 33.79 19.98
C ALA A 23 7.43 32.50 20.02
N GLU A 24 8.76 32.64 20.05
CA GLU A 24 9.71 31.53 20.16
C GLU A 24 9.43 30.34 19.20
N PRO A 25 9.60 30.52 17.87
CA PRO A 25 9.24 29.51 16.87
C PRO A 25 9.86 28.13 17.14
N GLY A 26 11.10 28.08 17.65
CA GLY A 26 11.78 26.83 17.97
C GLY A 26 11.12 26.03 19.10
N ALA A 27 10.57 26.70 20.11
CA ALA A 27 9.85 26.06 21.20
C ALA A 27 8.51 25.48 20.71
N LEU A 28 7.83 26.19 19.81
CA LEU A 28 6.58 25.71 19.19
C LEU A 28 6.78 24.50 18.28
N VAL A 29 7.87 24.47 17.49
CA VAL A 29 8.22 23.29 16.69
C VAL A 29 8.33 22.05 17.56
N GLN A 30 9.09 22.14 18.67
CA GLN A 30 9.21 21.01 19.60
C GLN A 30 7.89 20.68 20.28
N GLY A 31 7.17 21.68 20.80
CA GLY A 31 5.89 21.48 21.47
C GLY A 31 4.84 20.81 20.58
N LEU A 32 4.81 21.11 19.28
CA LEU A 32 3.91 20.48 18.32
C LEU A 32 4.24 19.00 18.13
N VAL A 33 5.52 18.66 17.97
CA VAL A 33 5.97 17.26 17.83
C VAL A 33 5.70 16.46 19.11
N ASP A 34 5.96 17.05 20.28
CA ASP A 34 5.73 16.40 21.58
C ASP A 34 4.25 16.15 21.82
N GLN A 35 3.38 17.13 21.53
CA GLN A 35 1.93 16.96 21.64
C GLN A 35 1.41 15.86 20.70
N ALA A 36 1.87 15.84 19.44
CA ALA A 36 1.46 14.80 18.50
C ALA A 36 1.84 13.39 18.99
N ARG A 37 3.06 13.23 19.54
CA ARG A 37 3.52 11.96 20.12
C ARG A 37 2.74 11.54 21.36
N ALA A 38 2.35 12.50 22.20
CA ALA A 38 1.62 12.21 23.43
C ALA A 38 0.14 11.86 23.17
N LEU A 39 -0.49 12.53 22.22
CA LEU A 39 -1.95 12.50 22.05
C LEU A 39 -2.43 11.65 20.87
N VAL A 40 -1.62 11.47 19.82
CA VAL A 40 -2.05 10.85 18.55
C VAL A 40 -1.44 9.46 18.38
N GLN A 41 -2.29 8.46 18.16
CA GLN A 41 -1.87 7.07 17.93
C GLN A 41 -2.52 6.44 16.67
N PRO A 42 -1.74 5.84 15.75
CA PRO A 42 -0.28 5.94 15.67
C PRO A 42 0.16 7.35 15.28
N THR A 43 1.28 7.80 15.82
CA THR A 43 1.80 9.16 15.56
C THR A 43 2.33 9.26 14.12
N PRO A 44 1.86 10.22 13.31
CA PRO A 44 2.40 10.46 11.97
C PRO A 44 3.82 11.05 12.05
N GLN A 45 4.57 10.95 10.94
CA GLN A 45 5.80 11.73 10.79
C GLN A 45 5.42 13.19 10.55
N ILE A 46 6.04 14.10 11.30
CA ILE A 46 5.80 15.53 11.21
C ILE A 46 7.14 16.22 10.97
N GLU A 47 7.20 16.98 9.89
CA GLU A 47 8.32 17.87 9.57
C GLU A 47 7.87 19.30 9.87
N ALA A 48 8.40 19.87 10.96
CA ALA A 48 8.05 21.20 11.40
C ALA A 48 9.26 22.12 11.41
N TYR A 49 9.10 23.33 10.87
CA TYR A 49 10.17 24.30 10.73
C TYR A 49 9.64 25.74 10.82
N PRO A 50 10.45 26.68 11.33
CA PRO A 50 10.10 28.09 11.33
C PRO A 50 10.28 28.70 9.94
N VAL A 51 9.42 29.66 9.59
CA VAL A 51 9.48 30.43 8.34
C VAL A 51 9.31 31.91 8.68
N ASP A 52 10.12 32.78 8.09
CA ASP A 52 9.91 34.23 8.16
C ASP A 52 9.18 34.70 6.90
N VAL A 53 8.06 35.41 7.08
CA VAL A 53 7.29 36.01 5.99
C VAL A 53 7.09 37.48 6.33
N ASP A 54 7.66 38.37 5.51
CA ASP A 54 7.59 39.82 5.70
C ASP A 54 8.05 40.29 7.10
N GLY A 55 9.06 39.62 7.67
CA GLY A 55 9.57 39.92 9.03
C GLY A 55 8.69 39.38 10.16
N VAL A 56 7.68 38.56 9.82
CA VAL A 56 6.80 37.89 10.78
C VAL A 56 7.18 36.41 10.83
N ALA A 57 7.56 35.94 12.02
CA ALA A 57 7.93 34.56 12.24
C ALA A 57 6.70 33.65 12.36
N LEU A 58 6.63 32.61 11.53
CA LEU A 58 5.61 31.58 11.49
C LEU A 58 6.23 30.20 11.75
N VAL A 59 5.39 29.19 12.00
CA VAL A 59 5.82 27.79 12.01
C VAL A 59 4.95 27.00 11.05
N VAL A 60 5.59 26.26 10.15
CA VAL A 60 4.93 25.34 9.21
C VAL A 60 5.20 23.92 9.68
N ALA A 61 4.16 23.10 9.72
CA ALA A 61 4.24 21.69 10.06
C ALA A 61 3.59 20.85 8.95
N GLU A 62 4.40 20.07 8.25
CA GLU A 62 4.00 19.12 7.23
C GLU A 62 3.77 17.75 7.87
N ILE A 63 2.54 17.25 7.78
CA ILE A 63 2.10 16.01 8.38
C ILE A 63 2.02 14.95 7.29
N GLN A 64 2.89 13.95 7.38
CA GLN A 64 2.91 12.85 6.43
C GLN A 64 1.74 11.90 6.70
N ALA A 65 1.10 11.42 5.64
CA ALA A 65 0.07 10.39 5.78
C ALA A 65 0.65 9.09 6.33
N LEU A 66 -0.09 8.49 7.27
CA LEU A 66 0.13 7.12 7.71
C LEU A 66 -0.07 6.14 6.55
N ALA A 67 0.59 4.98 6.63
CA ALA A 67 0.29 3.86 5.74
C ALA A 67 -1.19 3.44 5.90
N PRO A 68 -1.88 3.02 4.81
CA PRO A 68 -3.24 2.49 4.90
C PRO A 68 -3.46 1.48 6.04
N THR A 69 -2.50 0.58 6.29
CA THR A 69 -2.54 -0.41 7.39
C THR A 69 -2.45 0.18 8.80
N GLN A 70 -2.01 1.43 8.93
CA GLN A 70 -1.86 2.15 10.20
C GLN A 70 -2.99 3.18 10.43
N LYS A 71 -3.87 3.39 9.45
CA LYS A 71 -5.03 4.27 9.59
C LYS A 71 -6.18 3.54 10.30
N PRO A 72 -7.06 4.25 11.04
CA PRO A 72 -7.01 5.69 11.33
C PRO A 72 -6.09 6.03 12.52
N ALA A 73 -5.55 7.26 12.51
CA ALA A 73 -5.00 7.86 13.72
C ALA A 73 -6.14 8.25 14.68
N ARG A 74 -5.89 8.13 15.98
CA ARG A 74 -6.84 8.44 17.04
C ARG A 74 -6.22 9.42 18.03
N THR A 75 -7.00 10.39 18.47
CA THR A 75 -6.69 11.23 19.64
C THR A 75 -7.73 10.94 20.72
N HIS A 76 -7.27 10.68 21.95
CA HIS A 76 -8.14 10.22 23.05
C HIS A 76 -9.06 9.04 22.67
N GLY A 77 -8.59 8.14 21.79
CA GLY A 77 -9.35 6.98 21.32
C GLY A 77 -10.33 7.26 20.17
N VAL A 78 -10.56 8.51 19.81
CA VAL A 78 -11.52 8.93 18.77
C VAL A 78 -10.80 9.24 17.46
N PRO A 79 -11.26 8.70 16.32
CA PRO A 79 -10.72 9.01 15.00
C PRO A 79 -11.42 10.24 14.41
N TYR A 80 -10.63 11.21 13.95
CA TYR A 80 -11.14 12.43 13.32
C TYR A 80 -10.69 12.56 11.87
N LEU A 81 -11.54 13.16 11.04
CA LEU A 81 -11.32 13.50 9.65
C LEU A 81 -11.50 15.02 9.48
N ARG A 82 -10.48 15.69 8.94
CA ARG A 82 -10.61 17.08 8.49
C ARG A 82 -11.26 17.11 7.12
N GLN A 83 -12.40 17.80 7.00
CA GLN A 83 -13.16 17.93 5.77
C GLN A 83 -13.63 19.38 5.60
N GLY A 84 -13.18 20.03 4.53
CA GLY A 84 -13.30 21.49 4.42
C GLY A 84 -12.50 22.15 5.53
N ASP A 85 -13.15 22.99 6.33
CA ASP A 85 -12.54 23.66 7.49
C ASP A 85 -12.87 22.98 8.83
N GLY A 86 -13.77 22.00 8.82
CA GLY A 86 -14.21 21.31 10.03
C GLY A 86 -13.42 20.04 10.34
N ASP A 87 -13.35 19.70 11.62
CA ASP A 87 -12.87 18.43 12.13
C ASP A 87 -14.06 17.59 12.60
N TYR A 88 -14.26 16.43 11.96
CA TYR A 88 -15.42 15.57 12.21
C TYR A 88 -14.97 14.21 12.75
N GLU A 89 -15.71 13.65 13.69
CA GLU A 89 -15.52 12.25 14.07
C GLU A 89 -15.84 11.36 12.86
N MET A 90 -14.96 10.40 12.57
CA MET A 90 -15.16 9.48 11.44
C MET A 90 -16.39 8.62 11.69
N ASN A 91 -17.25 8.53 10.69
CA ASN A 91 -18.41 7.66 10.75
C ASN A 91 -18.00 6.19 10.46
N PRO A 92 -18.89 5.20 10.71
CA PRO A 92 -18.59 3.80 10.46
C PRO A 92 -18.23 3.47 9.00
N ASN A 93 -18.79 4.19 8.03
CA ASN A 93 -18.48 3.99 6.61
C ASN A 93 -17.06 4.46 6.27
N ASP A 94 -16.62 5.59 6.81
CA ASP A 94 -15.25 6.10 6.61
C ASP A 94 -14.21 5.11 7.14
N ILE A 95 -14.46 4.57 8.35
CA ILE A 95 -13.64 3.53 8.97
C ILE A 95 -13.63 2.27 8.09
N HIS A 96 -14.79 1.85 7.58
CA HIS A 96 -14.89 0.71 6.68
C HIS A 96 -14.04 0.89 5.42
N MET A 97 -14.11 2.06 4.78
CA MET A 97 -13.31 2.36 3.59
C MET A 97 -11.80 2.33 3.88
N LEU A 98 -11.36 2.81 5.05
CA LEU A 98 -9.96 2.71 5.47
C LEU A 98 -9.51 1.25 5.64
N ASN A 99 -10.36 0.42 6.25
CA ASN A 99 -10.07 -1.01 6.41
C ASN A 99 -9.93 -1.72 5.05
N VAL A 100 -10.80 -1.43 4.09
CA VAL A 100 -10.69 -1.95 2.72
C VAL A 100 -9.38 -1.52 2.07
N ALA A 101 -8.98 -0.25 2.24
CA ALA A 101 -7.71 0.24 1.72
C ALA A 101 -6.49 -0.47 2.35
N ALA A 102 -6.55 -0.79 3.65
CA ALA A 102 -5.50 -1.53 4.35
C ALA A 102 -5.32 -2.96 3.82
N LEU A 103 -6.42 -3.65 3.51
CA LEU A 103 -6.40 -5.00 2.94
C LEU A 103 -5.70 -5.02 1.57
N ASN A 104 -6.06 -4.09 0.68
CA ASN A 104 -5.50 -3.99 -0.66
C ASN A 104 -3.98 -3.70 -0.67
N GLN A 105 -3.43 -3.06 0.36
CA GLN A 105 -1.98 -2.81 0.45
C GLN A 105 -1.20 -4.08 0.80
N THR A 106 -1.79 -4.95 1.64
CA THR A 106 -1.19 -6.23 2.03
C THR A 106 -1.33 -7.25 0.90
N GLU A 107 -2.40 -7.15 0.11
CA GLU A 107 -2.69 -7.97 -1.07
C GLU A 107 -1.98 -7.50 -2.36
N ARG A 108 -0.76 -6.96 -2.28
CA ARG A 108 0.19 -7.14 -3.40
C ARG A 108 0.68 -8.59 -3.44
N GLN A 109 -0.23 -9.56 -3.35
CA GLN A 109 -0.02 -10.84 -3.97
C GLN A 109 -0.04 -10.57 -5.48
N VAL A 110 1.03 -10.92 -6.17
CA VAL A 110 0.98 -11.04 -7.62
C VAL A 110 -0.03 -12.15 -7.88
N TYR A 111 -1.29 -11.79 -8.17
CA TYR A 111 -2.41 -12.74 -8.27
C TYR A 111 -2.06 -13.93 -9.17
N ASP A 112 -1.33 -13.66 -10.24
CA ASP A 112 -0.83 -14.67 -11.19
C ASP A 112 0.18 -15.67 -10.58
N ALA A 113 0.93 -15.26 -9.55
CA ALA A 113 1.87 -16.10 -8.83
C ALA A 113 1.23 -16.85 -7.65
N ALA A 114 -0.05 -16.59 -7.34
CA ALA A 114 -0.77 -17.33 -6.33
C ALA A 114 -0.97 -18.80 -6.77
N PRO A 115 -0.93 -19.76 -5.82
CA PRO A 115 -1.24 -21.16 -6.14
C PRO A 115 -2.68 -21.28 -6.62
N ALA A 116 -2.89 -22.02 -7.70
CA ALA A 116 -4.22 -22.26 -8.23
C ALA A 116 -4.98 -23.25 -7.32
N PRO A 117 -6.15 -22.88 -6.76
CA PRO A 117 -6.89 -23.74 -5.84
C PRO A 117 -7.27 -25.08 -6.48
N GLY A 118 -6.97 -26.19 -5.80
CA GLY A 118 -7.30 -27.54 -6.26
C GLY A 118 -6.46 -28.02 -7.46
N ALA A 119 -5.48 -27.24 -7.91
CA ALA A 119 -4.59 -27.64 -8.99
C ALA A 119 -3.38 -28.42 -8.49
N SER A 120 -2.90 -29.34 -9.32
CA SER A 120 -1.65 -30.05 -9.11
C SER A 120 -0.88 -30.09 -10.43
N VAL A 121 0.39 -30.50 -10.37
CA VAL A 121 1.26 -30.62 -11.55
C VAL A 121 0.66 -31.52 -12.63
N SER A 122 -0.25 -32.44 -12.28
CA SER A 122 -0.95 -33.28 -13.28
C SER A 122 -1.94 -32.51 -14.17
N HIS A 123 -2.30 -31.29 -13.81
CA HIS A 123 -3.11 -30.41 -14.68
C HIS A 123 -2.27 -29.61 -15.68
N LEU A 124 -0.94 -29.75 -15.64
CA LEU A 124 -0.05 -29.18 -16.65
C LEU A 124 0.13 -30.17 -17.80
N ASP A 125 0.08 -29.66 -19.02
CA ASP A 125 0.36 -30.42 -20.23
C ASP A 125 1.86 -30.75 -20.29
N LYS A 126 2.18 -32.04 -20.24
CA LYS A 126 3.56 -32.52 -20.16
C LYS A 126 4.40 -32.14 -21.38
N ASP A 127 3.79 -32.05 -22.55
CA ASP A 127 4.51 -31.74 -23.80
C ASP A 127 4.77 -30.24 -23.90
N LEU A 128 3.82 -29.41 -23.45
CA LEU A 128 4.03 -27.97 -23.29
C LEU A 128 5.10 -27.67 -22.25
N VAL A 129 5.09 -28.34 -21.10
CA VAL A 129 6.10 -28.16 -20.04
C VAL A 129 7.50 -28.51 -20.56
N LYS A 130 7.66 -29.63 -21.27
CA LYS A 130 8.95 -30.01 -21.87
C LYS A 130 9.44 -28.97 -22.87
N SER A 131 8.55 -28.51 -23.76
CA SER A 131 8.87 -27.49 -24.76
C SER A 131 9.29 -26.18 -24.11
N TYR A 132 8.59 -25.78 -23.06
CA TYR A 132 8.90 -24.60 -22.27
C TYR A 132 10.27 -24.70 -21.57
N ILE A 133 10.58 -25.83 -20.95
CA ILE A 133 11.89 -26.07 -20.30
C ILE A 133 13.02 -25.95 -21.33
N GLN A 134 12.87 -26.54 -22.52
CA GLN A 134 13.86 -26.43 -23.58
C GLN A 134 14.06 -24.97 -24.03
N MET A 135 12.96 -24.25 -24.26
CA MET A 135 13.00 -22.83 -24.60
C MET A 135 13.69 -22.00 -23.51
N ALA A 136 13.31 -22.18 -22.24
CA ALA A 136 13.86 -21.47 -21.10
C ALA A 136 15.36 -21.73 -20.90
N ARG A 137 15.81 -22.98 -21.11
CA ARG A 137 17.24 -23.33 -21.08
C ARG A 137 18.03 -22.67 -22.20
N SER A 138 17.43 -22.53 -23.39
CA SER A 138 18.07 -21.86 -24.53
C SER A 138 18.14 -20.34 -24.40
N SER A 139 17.19 -19.72 -23.68
CA SER A 139 17.07 -18.26 -23.58
C SER A 139 18.05 -17.63 -22.58
N SER A 140 18.46 -18.37 -21.54
CA SER A 140 19.32 -17.84 -20.49
C SER A 140 20.31 -18.88 -19.97
N ARG A 141 21.60 -18.51 -19.96
CA ARG A 141 22.67 -19.30 -19.33
C ARG A 141 22.39 -19.62 -17.85
N ARG A 142 21.67 -18.73 -17.14
CA ARG A 142 21.31 -18.96 -15.73
C ARG A 142 20.30 -20.11 -15.57
N LEU A 143 19.39 -20.28 -16.52
CA LEU A 143 18.36 -21.33 -16.49
C LEU A 143 18.85 -22.65 -17.09
N ALA A 144 19.84 -22.62 -17.98
CA ALA A 144 20.39 -23.79 -18.66
C ALA A 144 20.81 -24.93 -17.70
N ASN A 145 21.41 -24.58 -16.57
CA ASN A 145 21.97 -25.53 -15.60
C ASN A 145 21.02 -25.84 -14.42
N MET A 146 19.79 -25.32 -14.43
CA MET A 146 18.83 -25.57 -13.36
C MET A 146 18.11 -26.91 -13.52
N GLU A 147 17.86 -27.54 -12.38
CA GLU A 147 16.94 -28.69 -12.27
C GLU A 147 15.51 -28.25 -12.66
N GLU A 148 14.71 -29.17 -13.20
CA GLU A 148 13.42 -28.84 -13.82
C GLU A 148 12.45 -28.21 -12.83
N GLY A 149 12.31 -28.79 -11.63
CA GLY A 149 11.48 -28.24 -10.56
C GLY A 149 11.93 -26.83 -10.15
N GLN A 150 13.25 -26.62 -10.01
CA GLN A 150 13.79 -25.30 -9.71
C GLN A 150 13.51 -24.28 -10.84
N LEU A 151 13.64 -24.67 -12.11
CA LEU A 151 13.37 -23.81 -13.25
C LEU A 151 11.90 -23.38 -13.27
N LEU A 152 10.97 -24.31 -13.06
CA LEU A 152 9.54 -24.04 -13.00
C LEU A 152 9.17 -23.13 -11.82
N ARG A 153 9.88 -23.23 -10.68
CA ARG A 153 9.70 -22.33 -9.53
C ARG A 153 10.20 -20.92 -9.82
N VAL A 154 11.41 -20.80 -10.36
CA VAL A 154 12.05 -19.49 -10.65
C VAL A 154 11.28 -18.73 -11.74
N THR A 155 10.66 -19.45 -12.65
CA THR A 155 9.79 -18.87 -13.69
C THR A 155 8.33 -18.75 -13.25
N SER A 156 8.03 -18.98 -11.97
CA SER A 156 6.70 -18.84 -11.37
C SER A 156 5.60 -19.70 -12.01
N VAL A 157 5.94 -20.81 -12.67
CA VAL A 157 4.96 -21.80 -13.16
C VAL A 157 4.40 -22.61 -11.99
N ILE A 158 5.26 -22.96 -11.03
CA ILE A 158 4.87 -23.64 -9.79
C ILE A 158 5.35 -22.83 -8.58
N ASN A 159 4.64 -22.95 -7.48
CA ASN A 159 4.94 -22.27 -6.22
C ASN A 159 6.02 -23.02 -5.41
N GLY A 160 6.21 -22.55 -4.17
CA GLY A 160 7.21 -23.10 -3.27
C GLY A 160 7.05 -24.58 -2.93
N GLU A 161 5.81 -25.07 -2.96
CA GLU A 161 5.33 -26.38 -2.55
C GLU A 161 5.10 -27.32 -3.75
N GLY A 162 5.38 -26.86 -4.97
CA GLY A 162 5.16 -27.62 -6.20
C GLY A 162 3.74 -27.57 -6.75
N VAL A 163 2.89 -26.66 -6.25
CA VAL A 163 1.54 -26.40 -6.77
C VAL A 163 1.62 -25.41 -7.94
N PRO A 164 0.98 -25.67 -9.09
CA PRO A 164 0.92 -24.70 -10.18
C PRO A 164 0.34 -23.36 -9.75
N THR A 165 0.93 -22.28 -10.26
CA THR A 165 0.37 -20.93 -10.10
C THR A 165 -0.74 -20.70 -11.12
N ILE A 166 -1.53 -19.65 -10.92
CA ILE A 166 -2.56 -19.23 -11.88
C ILE A 166 -1.93 -18.96 -13.26
N ALA A 167 -0.80 -18.25 -13.33
CA ALA A 167 -0.07 -18.04 -14.58
C ALA A 167 0.46 -19.35 -15.19
N GLY A 168 0.97 -20.26 -14.36
CA GLY A 168 1.46 -21.56 -14.80
C GLY A 168 0.37 -22.39 -15.48
N LEU A 169 -0.84 -22.39 -14.93
CA LEU A 169 -2.01 -23.03 -15.56
C LEU A 169 -2.46 -22.33 -16.83
N TYR A 170 -2.47 -21.00 -16.87
CA TYR A 170 -2.83 -20.29 -18.11
C TYR A 170 -1.86 -20.55 -19.25
N ALA A 171 -0.56 -20.64 -18.94
CA ALA A 171 0.49 -20.82 -19.94
C ALA A 171 0.68 -22.28 -20.37
N LEU A 172 0.60 -23.22 -19.41
CA LEU A 172 1.03 -24.61 -19.58
C LEU A 172 0.00 -25.62 -19.08
N GLY A 173 -1.19 -25.18 -18.68
CA GLY A 173 -2.27 -26.07 -18.27
C GLY A 173 -2.83 -26.86 -19.45
N GLU A 174 -3.36 -28.05 -19.16
CA GLU A 174 -4.15 -28.80 -20.13
C GLU A 174 -5.43 -28.02 -20.44
N PHE A 175 -5.46 -27.32 -21.58
CA PHE A 175 -6.70 -26.80 -22.14
C PHE A 175 -7.51 -27.99 -22.67
N ARG A 176 -8.27 -28.64 -21.79
CA ARG A 176 -9.28 -29.60 -22.21
C ARG A 176 -10.27 -28.81 -23.05
N ARG A 177 -10.21 -28.98 -24.39
CA ARG A 177 -11.26 -28.53 -25.30
C ARG A 177 -12.57 -29.05 -24.74
N VAL A 178 -13.33 -28.18 -24.08
CA VAL A 178 -14.70 -28.49 -23.72
C VAL A 178 -15.40 -28.60 -25.07
N PRO A 179 -15.97 -29.76 -25.46
CA PRO A 179 -16.91 -29.76 -26.56
C PRO A 179 -17.99 -28.77 -26.12
N CYS A 180 -18.24 -27.75 -26.93
CA CYS A 180 -19.15 -26.65 -26.64
C CYS A 180 -20.34 -27.12 -25.78
N LEU A 181 -20.33 -26.77 -24.49
CA LEU A 181 -21.48 -27.01 -23.64
C LEU A 181 -22.56 -26.05 -24.11
N ARG A 182 -23.46 -26.63 -24.89
CA ARG A 182 -24.72 -26.10 -25.36
C ARG A 182 -25.56 -25.79 -24.12
N TRP A 183 -25.63 -24.51 -23.76
CA TRP A 183 -26.54 -24.01 -22.74
C TRP A 183 -27.96 -23.99 -23.32
N TRP A 184 -28.75 -25.01 -22.97
CA TRP A 184 -30.21 -24.97 -22.84
C TRP A 184 -30.56 -25.72 -21.56
#